data_AF-A0A645EIU5-F1
#
_entry.id   AF-A0A645EIU5-F1
#
_cell.length_a   1.000
_cell.length_b   1.000
_cell.length_c   1.000
_cell.angle_alpha   90.00
_cell.angle_beta   90.00
_cell.angle_gamma   90.00
#
_symmetry.space_group_name_H-M   'P 1'
#
loop_
_entity.id
_entity.type
_entity.pdbx_description
1 polymer ?
#
loop_
_entity_poly.entity_id
_entity_poly.type
_entity_poly.pdbx_seq_one_letter_code
_entity_poly.pdbx_strand_id
1 'polypeptide(L)'
;MQFSIETEGPGSAIEKLRAQVAMAGQVLSDPVTGGPLRALAAGALADEDTRRRFQEHWLTPRRDAARLLVIQGIAEGSILERDPDFVVDVLFAPIYHRVYFTGGPVDEGLFDELIRLIAAPSQ
;
A
#
# COMPACT_ATOMS: atom_id res chain seq x y z
N MET A 1 8.44 1.63 -15.86
CA MET A 1 8.97 2.30 -14.66
C MET A 1 8.95 1.27 -13.54
N GLN A 2 10.11 0.71 -13.20
CA GLN A 2 10.25 -0.29 -12.14
C GLN A 2 10.41 0.49 -10.83
N PHE A 3 9.34 0.58 -10.05
CA PHE A 3 9.41 1.10 -8.70
C PHE A 3 9.98 -0.03 -7.85
N SER A 4 11.29 -0.01 -7.58
CA SER A 4 11.92 -0.98 -6.67
C SER A 4 11.23 -0.90 -5.33
N ILE A 5 10.78 -2.05 -4.82
CA ILE A 5 10.20 -2.15 -3.50
C ILE A 5 11.34 -2.56 -2.57
N GLU A 6 12.03 -1.59 -2.00
CA GLU A 6 13.12 -1.85 -1.07
C GLU A 6 12.53 -2.32 0.27
N THR A 7 12.40 -3.63 0.44
CA THR A 7 12.18 -4.25 1.75
C THR A 7 13.48 -4.33 2.57
N GLU A 8 14.62 -4.16 1.90
CA GLU A 8 15.96 -4.19 2.49
C GLU A 8 16.48 -2.76 2.72
N GLY A 9 16.81 -2.45 3.97
CA GLY A 9 17.23 -1.13 4.42
C GLY A 9 17.21 -1.02 5.95
N PRO A 10 17.82 0.02 6.55
CA PRO A 10 17.74 0.27 7.99
C PRO A 10 16.30 0.65 8.41
N GLY A 11 15.96 0.45 9.69
CA GLY A 11 14.65 0.77 10.27
C GLY A 11 13.79 -0.47 10.59
N SER A 12 12.84 -0.30 11.51
CA SER A 12 11.86 -1.32 11.90
C SER A 12 10.87 -1.63 10.76
N ALA A 13 10.21 -2.78 10.84
CA ALA A 13 9.27 -3.18 9.80
C ALA A 13 8.10 -2.20 9.64
N ILE A 14 7.60 -1.62 10.75
CA ILE A 14 6.50 -0.65 10.73
C ILE A 14 6.92 0.71 10.12
N GLU A 15 8.16 1.14 10.30
CA GLU A 15 8.69 2.36 9.67
C GLU A 15 8.81 2.19 8.15
N LYS A 16 9.29 1.03 7.70
CA LYS A 16 9.35 0.69 6.26
C LYS A 16 7.96 0.59 5.64
N LEU A 17 7.02 -0.02 6.36
CA LEU A 17 5.63 -0.14 5.92
C LEU A 17 4.97 1.24 5.79
N ARG A 18 5.20 2.15 6.75
CA ARG A 18 4.79 3.56 6.64
C ARG A 18 5.36 4.23 5.39
N ALA A 19 6.66 4.05 5.13
CA ALA A 19 7.29 4.62 3.94
C ALA A 19 6.67 4.10 2.64
N GLN A 20 6.35 2.80 2.58
CA GLN A 20 5.67 2.19 1.44
C GLN A 20 4.25 2.74 1.23
N VAL A 21 3.48 2.92 2.32
CA VAL A 21 2.14 3.54 2.31
C VAL A 21 2.21 4.96 1.78
N ALA A 22 3.16 5.76 2.28
CA ALA A 22 3.36 7.14 1.83
C ALA A 22 3.76 7.21 0.35
N MET A 23 4.70 6.37 -0.08
CA MET A 23 5.13 6.28 -1.48
C MET A 23 3.98 5.89 -2.40
N ALA A 24 3.13 4.94 -2.00
CA ALA A 24 1.95 4.59 -2.78
C ALA A 24 0.97 5.76 -2.89
N GLY A 25 0.73 6.50 -1.81
CA GLY A 25 -0.09 7.70 -1.82
C GLY A 25 0.45 8.77 -2.77
N GLN A 26 1.76 9.01 -2.77
CA GLN A 26 2.43 9.97 -3.66
C GLN A 26 2.30 9.56 -5.14
N VAL A 27 2.62 8.30 -5.47
CA VAL A 27 2.52 7.78 -6.85
C VAL A 27 1.08 7.80 -7.37
N LEU A 28 0.10 7.46 -6.52
CA LEU A 28 -1.30 7.43 -6.94
C LEU A 28 -1.92 8.83 -7.08
N SER A 29 -1.41 9.81 -6.33
CA SER A 29 -1.92 11.18 -6.33
C SER A 29 -1.19 12.11 -7.31
N ASP A 30 0.01 11.72 -7.76
CA ASP A 30 0.79 12.49 -8.72
C ASP A 30 0.09 12.55 -10.10
N PRO A 31 -0.05 13.73 -10.73
CA PRO A 31 -0.76 13.87 -12.00
C PRO A 31 -0.15 13.07 -13.16
N VAL A 32 1.17 12.85 -13.15
CA VAL A 32 1.89 12.17 -14.24
C VAL A 32 1.76 10.66 -14.11
N THR A 33 1.85 10.13 -12.89
CA THR A 33 1.88 8.69 -12.62
C THR A 33 0.52 8.12 -12.22
N GLY A 34 -0.32 8.89 -11.52
CA GLY A 34 -1.63 8.46 -11.03
C GLY A 34 -2.71 8.34 -12.11
N GLY A 35 -2.69 9.20 -13.13
CA GLY A 35 -3.63 9.16 -14.25
C GLY A 35 -3.61 7.83 -15.01
N PRO A 36 -2.44 7.38 -15.51
CA PRO A 36 -2.31 6.08 -16.17
C PRO A 36 -2.71 4.89 -15.28
N LEU A 37 -2.38 4.93 -13.98
CA LEU A 37 -2.73 3.86 -13.05
C LEU A 37 -4.24 3.75 -12.82
N ARG A 38 -4.92 4.89 -12.72
CA ARG A 38 -6.38 4.94 -12.63
C ARG A 38 -7.04 4.41 -13.89
N ALA A 39 -6.53 4.77 -15.07
CA ALA A 39 -7.02 4.25 -16.34
C ALA A 39 -6.83 2.72 -16.43
N LEU A 40 -5.67 2.21 -15.99
CA LEU A 40 -5.39 0.78 -15.95
C LEU A 40 -6.32 0.04 -14.97
N ALA A 41 -6.55 0.61 -13.79
CA ALA A 41 -7.48 0.07 -12.80
C ALA A 41 -8.92 0.04 -13.33
N ALA A 42 -9.36 1.08 -14.04
CA ALA A 42 -10.67 1.10 -14.69
C ALA A 42 -10.78 0.04 -15.80
N GLY A 43 -9.75 -0.11 -16.63
CA GLY A 43 -9.70 -1.14 -17.68
C GLY A 43 -9.78 -2.56 -17.11
N ALA A 44 -9.13 -2.81 -15.97
CA ALA A 44 -9.17 -4.10 -15.27
C ALA A 44 -10.58 -4.50 -14.76
N LEU A 45 -11.54 -3.56 -14.69
CA LEU A 45 -12.93 -3.88 -14.33
C LEU A 45 -13.75 -4.39 -15.53
N ALA A 46 -13.30 -4.13 -16.75
CA ALA A 46 -14.03 -4.43 -17.98
C ALA A 46 -13.37 -5.54 -18.82
N ASP A 47 -12.07 -5.74 -18.67
CA ASP A 47 -11.29 -6.69 -19.47
C ASP A 47 -10.40 -7.59 -18.60
N GLU A 48 -10.53 -8.89 -18.82
CA GLU A 48 -9.90 -9.94 -18.03
C GLU A 48 -8.38 -10.03 -18.27
N ASP A 49 -7.91 -9.81 -19.51
CA ASP A 49 -6.47 -9.77 -19.80
C ASP A 49 -5.80 -8.57 -19.11
N THR A 50 -6.43 -7.41 -19.19
CA THR A 50 -6.01 -6.19 -18.49
C THR A 50 -5.99 -6.40 -16.99
N ARG A 51 -7.02 -7.05 -16.43
CA ARG A 51 -7.08 -7.39 -15.00
C ARG A 51 -5.90 -8.27 -14.59
N ARG A 52 -5.65 -9.35 -15.33
CA ARG A 52 -4.53 -10.26 -15.06
C ARG A 52 -3.20 -9.53 -15.08
N ARG A 53 -2.92 -8.76 -16.14
CA ARG A 53 -1.66 -8.02 -16.29
C ARG A 53 -1.50 -6.94 -15.22
N PHE A 54 -2.58 -6.27 -14.84
CA PHE A 54 -2.57 -5.30 -13.75
C PHE A 54 -2.28 -5.98 -12.41
N GLN A 55 -2.88 -7.13 -12.13
CA GLN A 55 -2.57 -7.90 -10.92
C GLN A 55 -1.11 -8.34 -10.91
N GLU A 56 -0.67 -9.04 -11.94
CA GLU A 56 0.68 -9.63 -12.03
C GLU A 56 1.80 -8.60 -11.97
N HIS A 57 1.67 -7.48 -12.69
CA HIS A 57 2.78 -6.53 -12.83
C HIS A 57 2.67 -5.31 -11.91
N TRP A 58 1.47 -5.02 -11.39
CA TRP A 58 1.27 -3.86 -10.52
C TRP A 58 0.91 -4.24 -9.08
N LEU A 59 -0.19 -4.97 -8.88
CA LEU A 59 -0.73 -5.18 -7.53
C LEU A 59 0.07 -6.21 -6.73
N THR A 60 0.30 -7.40 -7.29
CA THR A 60 0.91 -8.54 -6.58
C THR A 60 2.30 -8.21 -6.05
N PRO A 61 3.25 -7.66 -6.82
CA PRO A 61 4.59 -7.37 -6.29
C PRO A 61 4.57 -6.41 -5.10
N ARG A 62 3.70 -5.39 -5.16
CA ARG A 62 3.55 -4.39 -4.08
C ARG A 62 2.90 -5.00 -2.85
N ARG A 63 1.87 -5.83 -3.06
CA ARG A 63 1.18 -6.54 -1.99
C ARG A 63 2.12 -7.48 -1.26
N ASP A 64 2.88 -8.29 -1.99
CA ASP A 64 3.81 -9.27 -1.41
C ASP A 64 4.88 -8.59 -0.55
N ALA A 65 5.45 -7.49 -1.04
CA ALA A 65 6.43 -6.73 -0.28
C ALA A 65 5.85 -6.11 1.00
N ALA A 66 4.64 -5.54 0.94
CA ALA A 66 3.96 -5.02 2.13
C ALA A 66 3.64 -6.14 3.12
N ARG A 67 3.17 -7.28 2.61
CA ARG A 67 2.85 -8.47 3.40
C ARG A 67 4.07 -8.99 4.16
N LEU A 68 5.25 -9.00 3.54
CA LEU A 68 6.51 -9.37 4.21
C LEU A 68 6.84 -8.43 5.37
N LEU A 69 6.70 -7.12 5.17
CA LEU A 69 6.92 -6.13 6.24
C LEU A 69 5.90 -6.29 7.37
N VAL A 70 4.64 -6.62 7.06
CA VAL A 70 3.62 -6.91 8.08
C VAL A 70 4.01 -8.13 8.91
N ILE A 71 4.40 -9.23 8.26
CA ILE A 71 4.85 -10.46 8.95
C ILE A 71 6.04 -10.15 9.87
N GLN A 72 7.00 -9.38 9.37
CA GLN A 72 8.17 -8.97 10.15
C GLN A 72 7.76 -8.10 11.35
N GLY A 73 6.87 -7.12 11.16
CA GLY A 73 6.42 -6.24 12.25
C GLY A 73 5.61 -6.96 13.32
N ILE A 74 4.84 -8.00 12.94
CA ILE A 74 4.17 -8.89 13.91
C ILE A 74 5.22 -9.64 14.72
N ALA A 75 6.25 -10.21 14.07
CA ALA A 75 7.33 -10.93 14.75
C ALA A 75 8.18 -10.02 15.67
N GLU A 76 8.36 -8.75 15.29
CA GLU A 76 9.03 -7.73 16.10
C GLU A 76 8.16 -7.21 17.26
N GLY A 77 6.86 -7.51 17.26
CA GLY A 77 5.89 -6.97 18.21
C GLY A 77 5.54 -5.50 17.98
N SER A 78 5.87 -4.94 16.81
CA SER A 78 5.54 -3.55 16.43
C SER A 78 4.17 -3.43 15.75
N ILE A 79 3.63 -4.52 15.20
CA ILE A 79 2.30 -4.61 14.57
C ILE A 79 1.43 -5.61 15.35
N LEU A 80 0.13 -5.32 15.49
CA LEU A 80 -0.85 -6.22 16.11
C LEU A 80 -0.95 -7.56 15.36
N GLU A 81 -1.05 -8.67 16.10
CA GLU A 81 -1.24 -10.00 15.51
C GLU A 81 -2.60 -10.11 14.79
N ARG A 82 -2.53 -10.13 13.45
CA ARG A 82 -3.66 -10.18 12.51
C ARG A 82 -3.25 -10.93 11.25
N ASP A 83 -4.24 -11.26 10.41
CA ASP A 83 -3.96 -11.75 9.07
C ASP A 83 -3.17 -10.69 8.27
N PRO A 84 -1.95 -11.02 7.77
CA PRO A 84 -1.14 -10.06 7.03
C PRO A 84 -1.83 -9.49 5.79
N ASP A 85 -2.63 -10.29 5.09
CA ASP A 85 -3.35 -9.83 3.90
C ASP A 85 -4.41 -8.79 4.24
N PHE A 86 -5.16 -9.03 5.32
CA PHE A 86 -6.11 -8.06 5.85
C PHE A 86 -5.44 -6.73 6.23
N VAL A 87 -4.28 -6.78 6.89
CA VAL A 87 -3.52 -5.56 7.24
C VAL A 87 -3.15 -4.77 5.98
N VAL A 88 -2.69 -5.44 4.93
CA VAL A 88 -2.39 -4.79 3.65
C VAL A 88 -3.66 -4.17 3.06
N ASP A 89 -4.81 -4.84 3.09
CA ASP A 89 -6.06 -4.25 2.60
C ASP A 89 -6.46 -2.98 3.37
N VAL A 90 -6.35 -3.00 4.71
CA VAL A 90 -6.61 -1.84 5.57
C VAL A 90 -5.73 -0.65 5.23
N LEU A 91 -4.45 -0.88 4.92
CA LEU A 91 -3.51 0.21 4.62
C LEU A 91 -3.72 0.82 3.24
N PHE A 92 -3.99 0.02 2.22
CA PHE A 92 -4.00 0.52 0.84
C PHE A 92 -5.40 0.86 0.30
N ALA A 93 -6.46 0.18 0.76
CA ALA A 93 -7.82 0.44 0.27
C ALA A 93 -8.29 1.90 0.50
N PRO A 94 -8.01 2.56 1.64
CA PRO A 94 -8.40 3.95 1.84
C PRO A 94 -7.73 4.92 0.86
N ILE A 95 -6.49 4.64 0.47
CA ILE A 95 -5.74 5.42 -0.54
C ILE A 95 -6.43 5.27 -1.89
N TYR A 96 -6.64 4.03 -2.34
CA TYR A 96 -7.35 3.78 -3.60
C TYR A 96 -8.76 4.39 -3.59
N HIS A 97 -9.47 4.30 -2.46
CA HIS A 97 -10.80 4.85 -2.31
C HIS A 97 -10.82 6.37 -2.49
N ARG A 98 -9.89 7.08 -1.83
CA ARG A 98 -9.77 8.54 -1.95
C ARG A 98 -9.30 8.96 -3.33
N VAL A 99 -8.26 8.32 -3.85
CA VAL A 99 -7.71 8.66 -5.16
C VAL A 99 -8.75 8.39 -6.24
N TYR A 100 -9.37 7.22 -6.29
CA TYR A 100 -10.22 6.80 -7.41
C TYR A 100 -11.65 7.32 -7.35
N PHE A 101 -12.24 7.48 -6.17
CA PHE A 101 -13.69 7.71 -6.06
C PHE A 101 -14.06 9.01 -5.38
N THR A 102 -13.44 9.36 -4.24
CA THR A 102 -13.97 10.44 -3.40
C THR A 102 -13.22 11.77 -3.48
N GLY A 103 -11.97 11.78 -3.97
CA GLY A 103 -11.17 13.01 -4.09
C GLY A 103 -10.73 13.61 -2.74
N GLY A 104 -10.68 12.81 -1.66
CA GLY A 104 -10.20 13.26 -0.35
C GLY A 104 -8.66 13.40 -0.26
N PRO A 105 -8.14 14.05 0.78
CA PRO A 105 -6.70 14.25 0.95
C PRO A 105 -5.95 12.92 1.11
N VAL A 106 -4.78 12.80 0.50
CA VAL A 106 -3.85 11.67 0.64
C VAL A 106 -2.50 12.25 1.04
N ASP A 107 -2.30 12.36 2.35
CA ASP A 107 -1.20 13.09 2.97
C ASP A 107 -0.64 12.35 4.20
N GLU A 108 0.37 12.93 4.85
CA GLU A 108 1.01 12.36 6.04
C GLU A 108 0.02 12.04 7.16
N GLY A 109 -1.05 12.84 7.31
CA GLY A 109 -2.07 12.61 8.33
C GLY A 109 -2.83 11.31 8.09
N LEU A 110 -3.21 11.02 6.84
CA LEU A 110 -3.79 9.72 6.47
C LEU A 110 -2.81 8.58 6.73
N PHE A 111 -1.55 8.73 6.33
CA PHE A 111 -0.56 7.65 6.47
C PHE A 111 -0.33 7.30 7.94
N ASP A 112 -0.21 8.30 8.81
CA ASP A 112 -0.03 8.11 10.25
C ASP A 112 -1.25 7.46 10.91
N GLU A 113 -2.46 7.84 10.48
CA GLU A 113 -3.70 7.23 10.99
C GLU A 113 -3.80 5.75 10.60
N LEU A 114 -3.48 5.40 9.36
CA LEU A 114 -3.47 4.03 8.87
C LEU A 114 -2.44 3.16 9.61
N ILE A 115 -1.24 3.69 9.85
CA ILE A 115 -0.21 2.99 10.62
C ILE A 115 -0.63 2.82 12.08
N ARG A 116 -1.27 3.83 12.68
CA ARG A 116 -1.78 3.74 14.06
C ARG A 116 -2.84 2.66 14.22
N LEU A 117 -3.67 2.40 13.21
CA LEU A 117 -4.69 1.34 13.26
C LEU A 117 -4.10 -0.06 13.43
N ILE A 118 -2.86 -0.28 12.97
CA ILE A 118 -2.22 -1.59 12.95
C ILE A 118 -1.09 -1.72 13.98
N ALA A 119 -0.59 -0.59 14.50
CA ALA A 119 0.51 -0.56 15.45
C ALA A 119 0.15 -1.29 16.75
N ALA A 120 1.09 -2.08 17.26
CA ALA A 120 0.97 -2.64 18.60
C ALA A 120 1.08 -1.52 19.66
N PRO A 121 0.46 -1.69 20.85
CA PRO A 121 0.63 -0.74 21.94
C PRO A 121 2.11 -0.62 22.31
N SER A 122 2.60 0.60 22.49
CA SER A 122 3.91 0.80 23.12
C SER A 122 3.84 0.25 24.55
N GLN A 123 4.75 -0.68 24.87
CA GLN A 123 4.93 -1.17 26.25
C GLN A 123 5.54 -0.08 27.14
#